data_AF-A0A1R1YUJ3-F1
#
_entry.id   AF-A0A1R1YUJ3-F1
#
_cell.length_a   1.000
_cell.length_b   1.000
_cell.length_c   1.000
_cell.angle_alpha   90.00
_cell.angle_beta   90.00
_cell.angle_gamma   90.00
#
_symmetry.space_group_name_H-M   'P 1'
#
loop_
_entity.id
_entity.type
_entity.pdbx_description
1 polymer ?
#
loop_
_entity_poly.entity_id
_entity_poly.type
_entity_poly.pdbx_seq_one_letter_code
_entity_poly.pdbx_strand_id
1 'polypeptide(L)'
;MTGDASTRTWQLVMVGDGLHRVTAEAQADMARLLDLDPSISHLTVEVGDDRVHVARDWPSDRMEEADRLIDRIVASGVAAIVVHDGNGKPPRRVTTGE
;
A
#
# COMPACT_ATOMS: atom_id res chain seq x y z
N MET A 1 -20.41 18.51 -8.76
CA MET A 1 -18.98 18.16 -8.77
C MET A 1 -18.79 17.00 -7.81
N THR A 2 -19.05 15.78 -8.26
CA THR A 2 -18.73 14.55 -7.53
C THR A 2 -17.31 14.21 -7.94
N GLY A 3 -16.35 14.57 -7.09
CA GLY A 3 -14.96 14.15 -7.27
C GLY A 3 -14.95 12.64 -7.41
N ASP A 4 -14.32 12.17 -8.48
CA ASP A 4 -14.02 10.78 -8.74
C ASP A 4 -13.47 10.17 -7.45
N ALA A 5 -14.31 9.39 -6.75
CA ALA A 5 -13.80 8.40 -5.84
C ALA A 5 -13.16 7.37 -6.76
N SER A 6 -11.95 7.70 -7.24
CA SER A 6 -11.07 6.72 -7.86
C SER A 6 -11.13 5.54 -6.92
N THR A 7 -11.64 4.42 -7.42
CA THR A 7 -11.86 3.22 -6.64
C THR A 7 -10.50 2.77 -6.15
N ARG A 8 -10.08 3.32 -5.01
CA ARG A 8 -8.76 3.06 -4.44
C ARG A 8 -8.67 1.56 -4.29
N THR A 9 -7.61 1.03 -4.86
CA THR A 9 -7.31 -0.40 -4.87
C THR A 9 -6.86 -0.89 -3.49
N TRP A 10 -6.82 0.01 -2.52
CA TRP A 10 -6.46 -0.17 -1.11
C TRP A 10 -7.35 0.70 -0.23
N GLN A 11 -7.44 0.38 1.07
CA GLN A 11 -8.13 1.15 2.10
C GLN A 11 -7.16 1.67 3.15
N LEU A 12 -7.43 2.85 3.72
CA LEU A 12 -6.59 3.43 4.77
C LEU A 12 -6.84 2.68 6.08
N VAL A 13 -5.78 2.09 6.64
CA VAL A 13 -5.83 1.47 7.97
C VAL A 13 -5.05 2.34 8.94
N MET A 14 -5.67 2.64 10.08
CA MET A 14 -5.08 3.43 11.16
C MET A 14 -5.19 2.66 12.46
N VAL A 15 -4.08 2.53 13.17
CA VAL A 15 -3.97 1.76 14.42
C VAL A 15 -3.15 2.57 15.41
N GLY A 16 -3.65 2.70 16.63
CA GLY A 16 -2.93 3.37 17.71
C GLY A 16 -3.87 4.02 18.70
N ASP A 17 -3.28 4.54 19.76
CA ASP A 17 -3.99 5.38 20.71
C ASP A 17 -4.22 6.77 20.08
N GLY A 18 -5.31 7.44 20.44
CA GLY A 18 -5.60 8.77 19.89
C GLY A 18 -6.31 8.83 18.53
N LEU A 19 -6.81 7.71 17.96
CA LEU A 19 -7.58 7.71 16.70
C LEU A 19 -8.74 8.71 16.68
N HIS A 20 -9.40 8.91 17.82
CA HIS A 20 -10.50 9.86 18.00
C HIS A 20 -10.10 11.33 17.79
N ARG A 21 -8.80 11.64 17.79
CA ARG A 21 -8.24 12.98 17.57
C ARG A 21 -7.90 13.23 16.11
N VAL A 22 -7.87 12.19 15.28
CA VAL A 22 -7.62 12.31 13.85
C VAL A 22 -8.91 12.76 13.16
N THR A 23 -8.90 13.95 12.57
CA THR A 23 -10.06 14.48 11.85
C THR A 23 -10.27 13.77 10.51
N ALA A 24 -11.50 13.76 10.00
CA ALA A 24 -11.80 13.19 8.68
C ALA A 24 -11.02 13.87 7.55
N GLU A 25 -10.72 15.16 7.68
CA GLU A 25 -9.88 15.91 6.73
C GLU A 25 -8.44 15.39 6.76
N ALA A 26 -7.86 15.21 7.95
CA ALA A 26 -6.52 14.64 8.09
C ALA A 26 -6.45 13.22 7.52
N GLN A 27 -7.50 12.40 7.70
CA GLN A 27 -7.59 11.07 7.08
C GLN A 27 -7.58 11.15 5.56
N ALA A 28 -8.35 12.08 4.98
CA ALA A 28 -8.39 12.29 3.54
C ALA A 28 -7.03 12.76 2.99
N ASP A 29 -6.35 13.66 3.70
CA ASP A 29 -5.02 14.15 3.31
C ASP A 29 -3.96 13.06 3.42
N MET A 30 -3.97 12.24 4.46
CA MET A 30 -3.09 11.07 4.59
C MET A 30 -3.33 10.06 3.48
N ALA A 31 -4.60 9.80 3.14
CA ALA A 31 -4.92 8.90 2.06
C ALA A 31 -4.40 9.43 0.72
N ARG A 32 -4.55 10.74 0.49
CA ARG A 32 -4.04 11.41 -0.71
C ARG A 32 -2.51 11.43 -0.76
N LEU A 33 -1.83 11.58 0.38
CA LEU A 33 -0.38 11.48 0.46
C LEU A 33 0.12 10.09 0.02
N LEU A 34 -0.55 9.03 0.49
CA LEU A 34 -0.22 7.64 0.12
C LEU A 34 -0.58 7.30 -1.34
N ASP A 35 -1.56 7.99 -1.94
CA ASP A 35 -1.82 7.91 -3.38
C ASP A 35 -0.73 8.60 -4.21
N LEU A 36 -0.23 9.75 -3.73
CA LEU A 36 0.76 10.57 -4.44
C LEU A 36 2.17 9.97 -4.40
N ASP A 37 2.55 9.39 -3.26
CA ASP A 37 3.86 8.79 -3.09
C ASP A 37 3.74 7.27 -2.82
N PRO A 38 3.80 6.44 -3.87
CA PRO A 38 3.71 5.00 -3.72
C PRO A 38 4.90 4.39 -2.99
N SER A 39 6.00 5.13 -2.77
CA SER A 39 7.16 4.64 -2.01
C SER A 39 6.90 4.61 -0.50
N ILE A 40 5.94 5.41 -0.02
CA ILE A 40 5.57 5.43 1.39
C ILE A 40 4.72 4.20 1.71
N SER A 41 5.28 3.27 2.46
CA SER A 41 4.55 2.06 2.89
C SER A 41 3.64 2.31 4.09
N HIS A 42 4.08 3.16 5.02
CA HIS A 42 3.35 3.50 6.22
C HIS A 42 3.75 4.90 6.69
N LEU A 43 2.86 5.54 7.45
CA LEU A 43 3.07 6.81 8.11
C LEU A 43 2.95 6.57 9.62
N THR A 44 3.75 7.27 10.41
CA THR A 44 3.52 7.40 11.84
C THR A 44 3.13 8.84 12.11
N VAL A 45 1.96 9.03 12.70
CA VAL A 45 1.38 10.34 12.98
C VAL A 45 1.35 10.54 14.47
N GLU A 46 1.92 11.64 14.94
CA GLU A 46 1.94 12.00 16.36
C GLU A 46 0.77 12.93 16.64
N VAL A 47 -0.08 12.57 17.61
CA VAL A 47 -1.30 13.31 17.94
C VAL A 47 -1.33 13.60 19.44
N GLY A 48 -0.66 14.69 19.83
CA GLY A 48 -0.36 14.96 21.23
C GLY A 48 0.73 14.01 21.73
N ASP A 49 0.46 13.29 22.83
CA ASP A 49 1.36 12.27 23.37
C ASP A 49 1.15 10.87 22.74
N ASP A 50 0.12 10.72 21.92
CA ASP A 50 -0.24 9.45 21.28
C ASP A 50 0.38 9.31 19.89
N ARG A 51 0.55 8.06 19.44
CA ARG A 51 1.05 7.74 18.09
C ARG A 51 0.04 6.87 17.35
N VAL A 52 -0.28 7.30 16.13
CA VAL A 52 -1.14 6.58 15.21
C VAL A 52 -0.29 6.07 14.04
N HIS A 53 -0.26 4.76 13.88
CA HIS A 53 0.32 4.11 12.70
C HIS A 53 -0.73 4.05 11.60
N VAL A 54 -0.35 4.49 10.41
CA VAL A 54 -1.23 4.58 9.25
C VAL A 54 -0.58 3.82 8.10
N ALA A 55 -1.33 2.95 7.43
CA ALA A 55 -0.83 2.17 6.32
C ALA A 55 -1.90 1.95 5.25
N ARG A 56 -1.46 1.50 4.08
CA ARG A 56 -2.34 1.01 3.02
C ARG A 56 -2.65 -0.46 3.30
N ASP A 57 -3.93 -0.80 3.38
CA ASP A 57 -4.39 -2.18 3.39
C ASP A 57 -4.91 -2.55 2.01
N TRP A 58 -4.33 -3.60 1.43
CA TRP A 58 -4.70 -4.09 0.12
C TRP A 58 -5.60 -5.30 0.30
N PRO A 59 -6.76 -5.36 -0.40
CA PRO A 59 -7.61 -6.54 -0.37
C PRO A 59 -6.81 -7.80 -0.73
N SER A 60 -7.03 -8.91 -0.03
CA SER A 60 -6.30 -10.16 -0.28
C SER A 60 -6.50 -10.66 -1.71
N ASP A 61 -7.67 -10.46 -2.31
CA ASP A 61 -7.97 -10.77 -3.70
C ASP A 61 -7.07 -10.03 -4.70
N ARG A 62 -6.69 -8.78 -4.38
CA ARG A 62 -5.75 -8.00 -5.20
C ARG A 62 -4.32 -8.48 -5.07
N MET A 63 -3.92 -8.94 -3.89
CA MET A 63 -2.61 -9.57 -3.68
C MET A 63 -2.50 -10.89 -4.46
N GLU A 64 -3.54 -11.73 -4.44
CA GLU A 64 -3.60 -12.97 -5.22
C GLU A 64 -3.61 -12.70 -6.74
N GLU A 65 -4.32 -11.67 -7.20
CA GLU A 65 -4.31 -11.26 -8.60
C GLU A 65 -2.93 -10.76 -9.05
N ALA A 66 -2.22 -10.01 -8.19
CA ALA A 66 -0.86 -9.57 -8.45
C ALA A 66 0.11 -10.76 -8.59
N ASP A 67 0.04 -11.75 -7.69
CA ASP A 67 0.85 -12.97 -7.79
C ASP A 67 0.56 -13.74 -9.09
N ARG A 68 -0.72 -13.90 -9.48
CA ARG A 68 -1.09 -14.54 -10.76
C ARG A 68 -0.57 -13.77 -11.98
N LEU A 69 -0.52 -12.45 -11.92
CA LEU A 69 0.04 -11.62 -12.99
C LEU A 69 1.56 -11.78 -13.08
N ILE A 70 2.25 -11.83 -11.94
CA ILE A 70 3.69 -12.13 -11.87
C ILE A 70 3.98 -13.49 -12.52
N ASP A 71 3.22 -14.53 -12.15
CA ASP A 71 3.37 -15.87 -12.73
C ASP A 71 3.13 -15.88 -14.24
N ARG A 72 2.12 -15.14 -14.73
CA ARG A 72 1.85 -15.01 -16.16
C ARG A 72 3.00 -14.32 -16.90
N ILE A 73 3.58 -13.27 -16.33
CA ILE A 73 4.70 -12.55 -16.94
C ILE A 73 5.93 -13.46 -16.99
N VAL A 74 6.24 -14.17 -15.91
CA VAL A 74 7.33 -15.16 -15.84
C VAL A 74 7.12 -16.29 -16.87
N ALA A 75 5.89 -16.80 -17.01
CA ALA A 75 5.53 -17.81 -18.00
C ALA A 75 5.61 -17.31 -19.45
N SER A 76 5.64 -16.00 -19.69
CA SER A 76 5.76 -15.43 -21.04
C SER A 76 7.19 -15.40 -21.58
N GLY A 77 8.16 -15.90 -20.82
CA GLY A 77 9.59 -15.93 -21.20
C GLY A 77 10.41 -14.77 -20.66
N VAL A 78 9.85 -13.96 -19.74
CA VAL A 78 10.61 -12.97 -18.97
C VAL A 78 11.56 -13.69 -18.02
N ALA A 79 12.86 -13.48 -18.19
CA ALA A 79 13.90 -14.19 -17.44
C ALA A 79 13.91 -13.89 -15.93
N ALA A 80 13.51 -12.67 -15.53
CA ALA A 80 13.36 -12.30 -14.13
C ALA A 80 12.45 -11.08 -13.96
N ILE A 81 11.67 -11.06 -12.89
CA ILE A 81 10.99 -9.88 -12.37
C ILE A 81 11.60 -9.56 -11.01
N VAL A 82 11.99 -8.30 -10.80
CA VAL A 82 12.48 -7.82 -9.50
C VAL A 82 11.40 -6.94 -8.90
N VAL A 83 10.73 -7.44 -7.86
CA VAL A 83 9.68 -6.74 -7.13
C VAL A 83 10.32 -6.02 -5.95
N HIS A 84 10.27 -4.68 -5.95
CA HIS A 84 10.73 -3.86 -4.85
C HIS A 84 9.57 -3.60 -3.90
N ASP A 85 9.49 -4.35 -2.80
CA ASP A 85 8.54 -4.05 -1.74
C ASP A 85 8.96 -2.74 -1.06
N GLY A 86 8.09 -1.72 -1.09
CA GLY A 86 8.38 -0.37 -0.58
C GLY A 86 8.67 -0.27 0.92
N ASN A 87 8.75 -1.39 1.65
CA ASN A 87 8.84 -1.44 3.11
C ASN A 87 10.24 -1.83 3.61
N GLY A 88 11.29 -1.55 2.82
CA GLY A 88 12.69 -1.88 3.17
C GLY A 88 13.01 -3.37 3.15
N LYS A 89 12.12 -4.21 2.63
CA LYS A 89 12.41 -5.62 2.37
C LYS A 89 13.35 -5.72 1.16
N PRO A 90 14.30 -6.67 1.17
CA PRO A 90 15.12 -6.92 0.00
C PRO A 90 14.21 -7.28 -1.17
N PRO A 91 14.49 -6.77 -2.38
CA PRO A 91 13.61 -6.97 -3.52
C PRO A 91 13.45 -8.47 -3.80
N ARG A 92 12.20 -8.90 -3.98
CA ARG A 92 11.88 -10.27 -4.34
C ARG A 92 12.15 -10.45 -5.83
N ARG A 93 13.18 -11.24 -6.16
CA ARG A 93 13.43 -11.66 -7.53
C ARG A 93 12.63 -12.94 -7.82
N VAL A 94 11.79 -12.91 -8.85
CA VAL A 94 11.03 -14.05 -9.35
C VAL A 94 11.61 -14.46 -10.69
N THR A 95 11.98 -15.73 -10.84
CA THR A 95 12.57 -16.32 -12.05
C THR A 95 11.77 -17.53 -12.49
N THR A 96 11.81 -17.84 -13.78
CA THR A 96 11.25 -19.07 -14.34
C THR A 96 12.12 -20.27 -13.93
N GLY A 97 11.77 -20.95 -12.83
CA GLY A 97 12.29 -22.28 -12.46
C GLY A 97 13.61 -22.33 -11.68
N GLU A 98 13.54 -22.96 -10.50
CA GLU A 98 14.34 -24.16 -10.19
C GLU A 98 13.35 -25.31 -9.91
#